data_AF-A0A401W427-F1
#
_entry.id   AF-A0A401W427-F1
#
_cell.length_a   1.000
_cell.length_b   1.000
_cell.length_c   1.000
_cell.angle_alpha   90.00
_cell.angle_beta   90.00
_cell.angle_gamma   90.00
#
_symmetry.space_group_name_H-M   'P 1'
#
loop_
_entity.id
_entity.type
_entity.pdbx_description
1 polymer ?
#
loop_
_entity_poly.entity_id
_entity_poly.type
_entity_poly.pdbx_seq_one_letter_code
_entity_poly.pdbx_strand_id
1 'polypeptide(L)'
;MSRHQAEKNAARERQEAAGKPYQAALKDLRKERLTHREDVLNQPSWSPADDGPVPSELSGLVRFHANQICRYLNDAIHRDRYTGLPFYDWQRMTLYHLTDALEHLNLLIGTIVAYLQEQRVSPERMRSNLQVRHDKAVRAFVTPSALAHLAGLTGKTAEDRSGVWHDVGSSIANRTGWSCPEREDALETVLAALYANYPDDEEAFDNLPDPLREHALSLNELLRSRTEPESTA
;
A
#
# COMPACT_ATOMS: atom_id res chain seq x y z
N MET A 1 23.92 9.08 28.47
CA MET A 1 25.31 8.92 27.99
C MET A 1 25.76 10.21 27.32
N SER A 2 26.97 10.70 27.62
CA SER A 2 27.52 11.91 27.00
C SER A 2 27.75 11.68 25.49
N ARG A 3 27.40 12.67 24.65
CA ARG A 3 27.57 12.66 23.18
C ARG A 3 29.01 12.31 22.78
N HIS A 4 29.97 12.73 23.60
CA HIS A 4 31.39 12.45 23.46
C HIS A 4 31.77 10.98 23.71
N GLN A 5 31.02 10.28 24.57
CA GLN A 5 31.21 8.85 24.84
C GLN A 5 30.75 7.99 23.66
N ALA A 6 29.61 8.36 23.05
CA ALA A 6 29.06 7.68 21.87
C ALA A 6 29.99 7.81 20.65
N GLU A 7 30.61 8.98 20.47
CA GLU A 7 31.57 9.21 19.38
C GLU A 7 32.84 8.37 19.50
N LYS A 8 33.35 8.21 20.73
CA LYS A 8 34.52 7.36 20.98
C LYS A 8 34.23 5.89 20.71
N ASN A 9 33.02 5.42 21.02
CA ASN A 9 32.61 4.04 20.78
C ASN A 9 32.43 3.77 19.27
N ALA A 10 31.72 4.65 18.55
CA ALA A 10 31.54 4.52 17.10
C ALA A 10 32.87 4.61 16.32
N ALA A 11 33.83 5.41 16.80
CA ALA A 11 35.17 5.48 16.20
C ALA A 11 35.99 4.21 16.45
N ARG A 12 35.83 3.56 17.60
CA ARG A 12 36.49 2.27 17.91
C ARG A 12 35.93 1.13 17.07
N GLU A 13 34.61 1.04 16.93
CA GLU A 13 33.97 0.03 16.07
C GLU A 13 34.42 0.15 14.60
N ARG A 14 34.59 1.38 14.08
CA ARG A 14 35.11 1.60 12.72
C ARG A 14 36.61 1.33 12.58
N GLN A 15 37.39 1.58 13.63
CA GLN A 15 38.80 1.19 13.68
C GLN A 15 38.95 -0.33 13.58
N GLU A 16 38.13 -1.07 14.33
CA GLU A 16 38.13 -2.55 14.32
C GLU A 16 37.64 -3.10 12.97
N ALA A 17 36.61 -2.51 12.37
CA ALA A 17 36.04 -2.99 11.11
C ALA A 17 36.91 -2.66 9.88
N ALA A 18 37.62 -1.53 9.87
CA ALA A 18 38.35 -1.05 8.68
C ALA A 18 39.88 -1.11 8.79
N GLY A 19 40.42 -1.51 9.95
CA GLY A 19 41.87 -1.55 10.21
C GLY A 19 42.58 -0.19 10.14
N LYS A 20 41.82 0.91 10.10
CA LYS A 20 42.35 2.28 9.97
C LYS A 20 42.76 2.85 11.34
N PRO A 21 43.80 3.70 11.40
CA PRO A 21 44.19 4.34 12.65
C PRO A 21 43.05 5.21 13.19
N TYR A 22 42.85 5.21 14.51
CA TYR A 22 41.75 5.87 15.22
C TYR A 22 41.54 7.35 14.82
N GLN A 23 42.63 8.09 14.57
CA GLN A 23 42.56 9.48 14.12
C GLN A 23 41.96 9.64 12.71
N ALA A 24 42.19 8.68 11.81
CA ALA A 24 41.57 8.68 10.49
C ALA A 24 40.07 8.35 10.59
N ALA A 25 39.69 7.38 11.42
CA ALA A 25 38.28 7.04 11.68
C ALA A 25 37.50 8.23 12.28
N LEU A 26 38.11 9.00 13.19
CA LEU A 26 37.53 10.24 13.73
C LEU A 26 37.39 11.36 12.69
N LYS A 27 38.36 11.50 11.78
CA LYS A 27 38.27 12.48 10.68
C LYS A 27 37.16 12.11 9.70
N ASP A 28 37.02 10.83 9.36
CA ASP A 28 35.94 10.32 8.50
C ASP A 28 34.56 10.57 9.16
N LEU A 29 34.42 10.29 10.45
CA LEU A 29 33.20 10.59 11.24
C LEU A 29 32.89 12.10 11.32
N ARG A 30 33.90 12.97 11.34
CA ARG A 30 33.70 14.42 11.33
C ARG A 30 33.29 14.90 9.93
N LYS A 31 33.91 14.35 8.88
CA LYS A 31 33.57 14.66 7.48
C LYS A 31 32.14 14.23 7.15
N GLU A 32 31.75 13.03 7.55
CA GLU A 32 30.39 12.50 7.39
C GLU A 32 29.34 13.35 8.13
N ARG A 33 29.69 13.88 9.31
CA ARG A 33 28.82 14.81 10.05
C ARG A 33 28.71 16.18 9.39
N LEU A 34 29.80 16.67 8.82
CA LEU A 34 29.80 17.94 8.09
C LEU A 34 28.95 17.83 6.82
N THR A 35 29.10 16.74 6.05
CA THR A 35 28.24 16.47 4.90
C THR A 35 26.78 16.30 5.31
N HIS A 36 26.49 15.55 6.38
CA HIS A 36 25.11 15.41 6.87
C HIS A 36 24.53 16.74 7.37
N ARG A 37 25.34 17.63 7.96
CA ARG A 37 24.92 18.95 8.42
C ARG A 37 24.67 19.91 7.25
N GLU A 38 25.50 19.87 6.21
CA GLU A 38 25.28 20.62 4.97
C GLU A 38 24.02 20.11 4.24
N ASP A 39 23.78 18.81 4.22
CA ASP A 39 22.54 18.23 3.69
C ASP A 39 21.30 18.70 4.48
N VAL A 40 21.39 18.76 5.82
CA VAL A 40 20.29 19.24 6.68
C VAL A 40 20.04 20.73 6.52
N LEU A 41 21.08 21.54 6.29
CA LEU A 41 20.96 22.98 6.06
C LEU A 41 20.46 23.32 4.66
N ASN A 42 20.69 22.44 3.67
CA ASN A 42 20.21 22.57 2.30
C ASN A 42 18.91 21.82 2.03
N GLN A 43 18.26 21.25 3.06
CA GLN A 43 16.96 20.63 2.89
C GLN A 43 15.92 21.70 2.54
N PRO A 44 15.17 21.54 1.43
CA PRO A 44 14.07 22.44 1.11
C PRO A 44 13.07 22.45 2.27
N SER A 45 12.42 23.59 2.50
CA SER A 45 11.42 23.73 3.55
C SER A 45 10.34 22.65 3.39
N TRP A 46 10.31 21.70 4.33
CA TRP A 46 9.26 20.69 4.41
C TRP A 46 7.94 21.41 4.67
N SER A 47 6.92 21.09 3.88
CA SER A 47 5.60 21.69 4.07
C SER A 47 4.85 20.89 5.14
N PRO A 48 4.07 21.55 6.01
CA PRO A 48 3.01 20.84 6.69
C PRO A 48 2.16 20.15 5.62
N ALA A 49 1.82 18.88 5.82
CA ALA A 49 0.90 18.18 4.93
C ALA A 49 -0.36 19.05 4.80
N ASP A 50 -0.76 19.33 3.56
CA ASP A 50 -2.00 20.04 3.28
C ASP A 50 -3.16 19.27 3.94
N ASP A 51 -4.01 19.97 4.68
CA ASP A 51 -5.22 19.39 5.31
C ASP A 51 -6.37 19.24 4.28
N GLY A 52 -6.06 19.40 3.00
CA GLY A 52 -6.96 19.16 1.89
C GLY A 52 -7.42 17.70 1.74
N PRO A 53 -8.45 17.47 0.92
CA PRO A 53 -8.97 16.12 0.66
C PRO A 53 -7.88 15.24 0.03
N VAL A 54 -7.90 13.94 0.37
CA VAL A 54 -7.00 12.95 -0.24
C VAL A 54 -7.26 12.89 -1.75
N PRO A 55 -6.22 13.02 -2.60
CA PRO A 55 -6.36 12.85 -4.04
C PRO A 55 -7.01 11.52 -4.41
N SER A 56 -7.99 11.56 -5.30
CA SER A 56 -8.78 10.39 -5.69
C SER A 56 -7.90 9.24 -6.24
N GLU A 57 -6.78 9.58 -6.86
CA GLU A 57 -5.79 8.68 -7.41
C GLU A 57 -5.10 7.86 -6.31
N LEU A 58 -4.85 8.44 -5.14
CA LEU A 58 -4.28 7.72 -4.00
C LEU A 58 -5.31 6.77 -3.37
N SER A 59 -6.58 7.16 -3.31
CA SER A 59 -7.65 6.27 -2.88
C SER A 59 -7.82 5.09 -3.85
N GLY A 60 -7.82 5.37 -5.15
CA GLY A 60 -7.86 4.34 -6.20
C GLY A 60 -6.66 3.41 -6.16
N LEU A 61 -5.47 3.95 -5.89
CA LEU A 61 -4.23 3.20 -5.67
C LEU A 61 -4.38 2.20 -4.51
N VAL A 62 -4.79 2.68 -3.33
CA VAL A 62 -4.99 1.84 -2.14
C VAL A 62 -5.99 0.72 -2.44
N ARG A 63 -7.13 1.07 -3.04
CA ARG A 63 -8.17 0.10 -3.40
C ARG A 63 -7.67 -0.97 -4.36
N PHE A 64 -7.00 -0.56 -5.44
CA PHE A 64 -6.48 -1.50 -6.43
C PHE A 64 -5.54 -2.52 -5.78
N HIS A 65 -4.56 -2.06 -5.01
CA HIS A 65 -3.59 -2.95 -4.37
C HIS A 65 -4.22 -3.80 -3.25
N ALA A 66 -5.14 -3.25 -2.47
CA ALA A 66 -5.88 -4.02 -1.47
C ALA A 66 -6.63 -5.19 -2.12
N ASN A 67 -7.32 -4.95 -3.24
CA ASN A 67 -8.02 -5.99 -3.98
C ASN A 67 -7.07 -7.07 -4.53
N GLN A 68 -5.91 -6.68 -5.06
CA GLN A 68 -4.91 -7.64 -5.53
C GLN A 68 -4.34 -8.49 -4.38
N ILE A 69 -3.98 -7.84 -3.26
CA ILE A 69 -3.46 -8.52 -2.06
C ILE A 69 -4.50 -9.51 -1.54
N CYS A 70 -5.75 -9.08 -1.34
CA CYS A 70 -6.82 -9.95 -0.87
C CYS A 70 -7.07 -11.13 -1.81
N ARG A 71 -7.04 -10.91 -3.13
CA ARG A 71 -7.15 -11.98 -4.13
C ARG A 71 -6.04 -13.03 -3.95
N TYR A 72 -4.79 -12.61 -3.88
CA TYR A 72 -3.65 -13.53 -3.70
C TYR A 72 -3.70 -14.27 -2.36
N LEU A 73 -4.08 -13.60 -1.28
CA LEU A 73 -4.26 -14.24 0.03
C LEU A 73 -5.39 -15.28 0.00
N ASN A 74 -6.50 -14.95 -0.66
CA ASN A 74 -7.62 -15.86 -0.82
C ASN A 74 -7.23 -17.10 -1.65
N ASP A 75 -6.48 -16.89 -2.74
CA ASP A 75 -5.94 -17.98 -3.56
C ASP A 75 -4.98 -18.89 -2.77
N ALA A 76 -4.18 -18.31 -1.88
CA ALA A 76 -3.30 -19.06 -0.97
C ALA A 76 -4.09 -19.89 0.05
N ILE A 77 -5.14 -19.33 0.65
CA ILE A 77 -5.98 -20.01 1.66
C ILE A 77 -6.76 -21.17 1.04
N HIS A 78 -7.40 -20.94 -0.10
CA HIS A 78 -8.30 -21.92 -0.70
C HIS A 78 -7.61 -22.92 -1.62
N ARG A 79 -6.28 -22.84 -1.73
CA ARG A 79 -5.51 -23.66 -2.67
C ARG A 79 -5.71 -25.15 -2.48
N ASP A 80 -5.74 -25.65 -1.24
CA ASP A 80 -5.90 -27.09 -0.98
C ASP A 80 -7.38 -27.52 -0.92
N ARG A 81 -8.30 -26.56 -0.76
CA ARG A 81 -9.70 -26.84 -0.43
C ARG A 81 -10.44 -27.66 -1.49
N TYR A 82 -10.00 -27.61 -2.75
CA TYR A 82 -10.72 -28.23 -3.87
C TYR A 82 -9.85 -29.07 -4.82
N THR A 83 -8.53 -29.05 -4.67
CA THR A 83 -7.63 -29.64 -5.68
C THR A 83 -6.85 -30.86 -5.19
N GLY A 84 -6.85 -31.16 -3.88
CA GLY A 84 -6.15 -32.32 -3.32
C GLY A 84 -4.67 -32.37 -3.73
N LEU A 85 -4.00 -31.23 -3.68
CA LEU A 85 -2.65 -31.08 -4.25
C LEU A 85 -1.62 -31.85 -3.41
N PRO A 86 -0.58 -32.41 -4.04
CA PRO A 86 0.60 -32.85 -3.30
C PRO A 86 1.18 -31.69 -2.47
N PHE A 87 1.69 -32.00 -1.28
CA PHE A 87 2.23 -30.99 -0.34
C PHE A 87 3.27 -30.06 -0.99
N TYR A 88 4.13 -30.60 -1.86
CA TYR A 88 5.13 -29.82 -2.60
C TYR A 88 4.49 -28.74 -3.50
N ASP A 89 3.43 -29.10 -4.24
CA ASP A 89 2.74 -28.15 -5.11
C ASP A 89 1.94 -27.14 -4.31
N TRP A 90 1.31 -27.57 -3.21
CA TRP A 90 0.68 -26.64 -2.27
C TRP A 90 1.68 -25.62 -1.74
N GLN A 91 2.85 -26.05 -1.27
CA GLN A 91 3.90 -25.17 -0.74
C GLN A 91 4.35 -24.17 -1.80
N ARG A 92 4.69 -24.66 -3.00
CA ARG A 92 5.17 -23.82 -4.10
C ARG A 92 4.15 -22.74 -4.48
N MET A 93 2.90 -23.13 -4.70
CA MET A 93 1.84 -22.19 -5.12
C MET A 93 1.47 -21.20 -4.01
N THR A 94 1.38 -21.68 -2.77
CA THR A 94 1.11 -20.82 -1.61
C THR A 94 2.18 -19.75 -1.46
N LEU A 95 3.46 -20.14 -1.54
CA LEU A 95 4.56 -19.19 -1.44
C LEU A 95 4.56 -18.19 -2.59
N TYR A 96 4.25 -18.60 -3.83
CA TYR A 96 4.12 -17.66 -4.95
C TYR A 96 3.04 -16.62 -4.72
N HIS A 97 1.84 -17.02 -4.29
CA HIS A 97 0.77 -16.08 -4.01
C HIS A 97 1.11 -15.14 -2.84
N LEU A 98 1.77 -15.65 -1.80
CA LEU A 98 2.23 -14.80 -0.69
C LEU A 98 3.31 -13.79 -1.12
N THR A 99 4.22 -14.18 -2.02
CA THR A 99 5.20 -13.25 -2.57
C THR A 99 4.58 -12.22 -3.49
N ASP A 100 3.58 -12.59 -4.31
CA ASP A 100 2.84 -11.64 -5.15
C ASP A 100 2.08 -10.62 -4.29
N ALA A 101 1.42 -11.09 -3.22
CA ALA A 101 0.77 -10.20 -2.25
C ALA A 101 1.76 -9.23 -1.60
N LEU A 102 2.94 -9.72 -1.21
CA LEU A 102 4.01 -8.89 -0.64
C LEU A 102 4.55 -7.87 -1.66
N GLU A 103 4.69 -8.24 -2.92
CA GLU A 103 5.10 -7.33 -4.00
C GLU A 103 4.10 -6.18 -4.15
N HIS A 104 2.80 -6.49 -4.21
CA HIS A 104 1.75 -5.47 -4.28
C HIS A 104 1.73 -4.56 -3.05
N LEU A 105 1.96 -5.09 -1.84
CA LEU A 105 2.04 -4.28 -0.62
C LEU A 105 3.25 -3.34 -0.64
N ASN A 106 4.43 -3.86 -1.01
CA ASN A 106 5.64 -3.05 -1.10
C ASN A 106 5.52 -1.96 -2.17
N LEU A 107 4.92 -2.29 -3.31
CA LEU A 107 4.69 -1.33 -4.39
C LEU A 107 3.70 -0.24 -3.98
N LEU A 108 2.60 -0.59 -3.30
CA LEU A 108 1.64 0.36 -2.74
C LEU A 108 2.34 1.34 -1.78
N ILE A 109 3.06 0.81 -0.79
CA ILE A 109 3.79 1.62 0.19
C ILE A 109 4.81 2.51 -0.51
N GLY A 110 5.61 1.94 -1.43
CA GLY A 110 6.62 2.67 -2.19
C GLY A 110 6.05 3.81 -3.01
N THR A 111 4.91 3.59 -3.67
CA THR A 111 4.23 4.61 -4.48
C THR A 111 3.73 5.76 -3.61
N ILE A 112 3.11 5.46 -2.46
CA ILE A 112 2.66 6.49 -1.50
C ILE A 112 3.86 7.27 -0.94
N VAL A 113 4.93 6.59 -0.54
CA VAL A 113 6.13 7.26 -0.03
C VAL A 113 6.75 8.17 -1.08
N ALA A 114 6.85 7.72 -2.33
CA ALA A 114 7.32 8.55 -3.43
C ALA A 114 6.43 9.77 -3.64
N TYR A 115 5.10 9.62 -3.59
CA TYR A 115 4.17 10.74 -3.67
C TYR A 115 4.40 11.75 -2.53
N LEU A 116 4.51 11.28 -1.29
CA LEU A 116 4.76 12.14 -0.13
C LEU A 116 6.11 12.87 -0.21
N GLN A 117 7.12 12.26 -0.84
CA GLN A 117 8.39 12.93 -1.13
C GLN A 117 8.22 14.06 -2.15
N GLU A 118 7.44 13.86 -3.21
CA GLU A 118 7.12 14.92 -4.19
C GLU A 118 6.36 16.08 -3.53
N GLN A 119 5.47 15.77 -2.57
CA GLN A 119 4.75 16.77 -1.76
C GLN A 119 5.59 17.40 -0.65
N ARG A 120 6.89 17.07 -0.57
CA ARG A 120 7.81 17.58 0.46
C ARG A 120 7.29 17.39 1.88
N VAL A 121 6.79 16.19 2.17
CA VAL A 121 6.51 15.75 3.54
C VAL A 121 7.83 15.40 4.23
N SER A 122 7.99 15.78 5.51
CA SER A 122 9.25 15.57 6.20
C SER A 122 9.62 14.07 6.36
N PRO A 123 10.90 13.72 6.24
CA PRO A 123 11.39 12.35 6.45
C PRO A 123 11.02 11.81 7.83
N GLU A 124 11.05 12.64 8.88
CA GLU A 124 10.66 12.23 10.23
C GLU A 124 9.18 11.83 10.30
N ARG A 125 8.30 12.57 9.61
CA ARG A 125 6.86 12.28 9.57
C ARG A 125 6.60 11.01 8.77
N MET A 126 7.24 10.85 7.62
CA MET A 126 7.16 9.60 6.85
C MET A 126 7.65 8.41 7.66
N ARG A 127 8.79 8.54 8.35
CA ARG A 127 9.34 7.50 9.23
C ARG A 127 8.37 7.14 10.37
N SER A 128 7.75 8.14 10.98
CA SER A 128 6.75 7.96 12.03
C SER A 128 5.51 7.22 11.52
N ASN A 129 4.97 7.64 10.37
CA ASN A 129 3.78 7.03 9.76
C ASN A 129 4.03 5.57 9.33
N LEU A 130 5.21 5.29 8.77
CA LEU A 130 5.64 3.94 8.39
C LEU A 130 6.08 3.08 9.58
N GLN A 131 6.20 3.67 10.78
CA GLN A 131 6.70 3.01 11.99
C GLN A 131 8.08 2.36 11.82
N VAL A 132 8.96 2.93 11.00
CA VAL A 132 10.31 2.39 10.75
C VAL A 132 11.38 3.08 11.59
N ARG A 133 12.46 2.35 11.88
CA ARG A 133 13.50 2.81 12.81
C ARG A 133 14.42 3.89 12.23
N HIS A 134 14.70 3.85 10.93
CA HIS A 134 15.68 4.72 10.30
C HIS A 134 15.31 5.08 8.86
N ASP A 135 15.80 6.22 8.37
CA ASP A 135 15.46 6.78 7.06
C ASP A 135 15.85 5.87 5.89
N LYS A 136 16.87 5.01 6.07
CA LYS A 136 17.25 4.00 5.08
C LYS A 136 16.10 3.03 4.77
N ALA A 137 15.23 2.75 5.75
CA ALA A 137 14.08 1.88 5.56
C ALA A 137 12.99 2.58 4.74
N VAL A 138 12.77 3.89 4.96
CA VAL A 138 11.86 4.71 4.14
C VAL A 138 12.33 4.69 2.68
N ARG A 139 13.62 4.91 2.44
CA ARG A 139 14.19 4.88 1.08
C ARG A 139 14.12 3.52 0.40
N ALA A 140 14.14 2.43 1.16
CA ALA A 140 14.08 1.08 0.59
C ALA A 140 12.72 0.78 -0.09
N PHE A 141 11.65 1.47 0.29
CA PHE A 141 10.35 1.35 -0.36
C PHE A 141 10.28 2.09 -1.71
N VAL A 142 11.10 3.14 -1.90
CA VAL A 142 11.12 3.93 -3.15
C VAL A 142 11.98 3.22 -4.18
N THR A 143 11.37 2.25 -4.87
CA THR A 143 12.00 1.46 -5.92
C THR A 143 11.75 2.07 -7.31
N PRO A 144 12.52 1.68 -8.36
CA PRO A 144 12.23 2.10 -9.74
C PRO A 144 10.79 1.76 -10.17
N SER A 145 10.27 0.61 -9.75
CA SER A 145 8.87 0.21 -10.01
C SER A 145 7.87 1.16 -9.35
N ALA A 146 8.11 1.56 -8.10
CA ALA A 146 7.24 2.51 -7.41
C ALA A 146 7.26 3.90 -8.05
N LEU A 147 8.42 4.35 -8.54
CA LEU A 147 8.55 5.61 -9.27
C LEU A 147 7.83 5.56 -10.62
N ALA A 148 7.99 4.47 -11.37
CA ALA A 148 7.27 4.26 -12.63
C ALA A 148 5.75 4.20 -12.41
N HIS A 149 5.32 3.52 -11.35
CA HIS A 149 3.91 3.43 -10.95
C HIS A 149 3.32 4.80 -10.60
N LEU A 150 4.04 5.59 -9.80
CA LEU A 150 3.66 6.96 -9.46
C LEU A 150 3.59 7.85 -10.70
N ALA A 151 4.54 7.72 -11.62
CA ALA A 151 4.54 8.48 -12.86
C ALA A 151 3.29 8.18 -13.70
N GLY A 152 2.91 6.90 -13.83
CA GLY A 152 1.66 6.51 -14.49
C GLY A 152 0.43 7.07 -13.78
N LEU A 153 0.39 6.95 -12.45
CA LEU A 153 -0.72 7.43 -11.62
C LEU A 153 -0.93 8.95 -11.73
N THR A 154 0.15 9.71 -11.90
CA THR A 154 0.11 11.18 -11.98
C THR A 154 0.16 11.72 -13.41
N GLY A 155 0.06 10.84 -14.43
CA GLY A 155 0.11 11.22 -15.84
C GLY A 155 1.47 11.75 -16.32
N LYS A 156 2.53 11.53 -15.54
CA LYS A 156 3.91 11.88 -15.95
C LYS A 156 4.43 10.85 -16.95
N THR A 157 5.21 11.32 -17.91
CA THR A 157 5.91 10.47 -18.87
C THR A 157 6.99 9.66 -18.16
N ALA A 158 7.05 8.35 -18.39
CA ALA A 158 8.18 7.54 -17.93
C ALA A 158 9.45 7.94 -18.69
N GLU A 159 10.51 8.33 -17.96
CA GLU A 159 11.81 8.72 -18.56
C GLU A 159 12.52 7.54 -19.25
N ASP A 160 12.23 6.31 -18.84
CA ASP A 160 12.73 5.08 -19.45
C ASP A 160 11.57 4.11 -19.66
N ARG A 161 11.46 3.57 -20.89
CA ARG A 161 10.53 2.53 -21.39
C ARG A 161 9.37 2.23 -20.44
N SER A 162 8.16 2.72 -20.75
CA SER A 162 6.93 2.47 -19.98
C SER A 162 6.87 1.01 -19.52
N GLY A 163 7.25 0.79 -18.25
CA GLY A 163 7.23 -0.52 -17.65
C GLY A 163 5.80 -0.90 -17.29
N VAL A 164 5.54 -2.20 -17.07
CA VAL A 164 4.22 -2.71 -16.66
C VAL A 164 3.61 -1.88 -15.53
N TRP A 165 4.42 -1.41 -14.58
CA TRP A 165 3.94 -0.58 -13.48
C TRP A 165 3.53 0.84 -13.89
N HIS A 166 4.15 1.46 -14.89
CA HIS A 166 3.65 2.74 -15.42
C HIS A 166 2.26 2.57 -16.04
N ASP A 167 2.07 1.50 -16.81
CA ASP A 167 0.77 1.20 -17.43
C ASP A 167 -0.31 0.88 -16.37
N VAL A 168 0.06 0.13 -15.31
CA VAL A 168 -0.85 -0.15 -14.18
C VAL A 168 -1.24 1.15 -13.46
N GLY A 169 -0.27 2.02 -13.15
CA GLY A 169 -0.55 3.31 -12.52
C GLY A 169 -1.46 4.18 -13.39
N SER A 170 -1.18 4.24 -14.69
CA SER A 170 -2.01 4.95 -15.67
C SER A 170 -3.41 4.37 -15.76
N SER A 171 -3.55 3.04 -15.71
CA SER A 171 -4.85 2.37 -15.71
C SER A 171 -5.66 2.72 -14.47
N ILE A 172 -5.04 2.76 -13.28
CA ILE A 172 -5.69 3.18 -12.03
C ILE A 172 -6.24 4.60 -12.16
N ALA A 173 -5.41 5.55 -12.64
CA ALA A 173 -5.82 6.95 -12.80
C ALA A 173 -6.93 7.15 -13.84
N ASN A 174 -6.93 6.34 -14.90
CA ASN A 174 -7.88 6.43 -16.01
C ASN A 174 -9.03 5.42 -15.92
N ARG A 175 -9.32 4.87 -14.73
CA ARG A 175 -10.42 3.90 -14.53
C ARG A 175 -11.75 4.54 -14.93
N THR A 176 -12.42 3.94 -15.90
CA THR A 176 -13.74 4.35 -16.38
C THR A 176 -14.67 3.13 -16.53
N GLY A 177 -15.98 3.37 -16.64
CA GLY A 177 -16.96 2.32 -16.91
C GLY A 177 -17.33 1.48 -15.68
N TRP A 178 -17.28 0.15 -15.80
CA TRP A 178 -17.72 -0.79 -14.75
C TRP A 178 -16.80 -0.84 -13.52
N SER A 179 -15.61 -0.26 -13.62
CA SER A 179 -14.61 -0.20 -12.54
C SER A 179 -14.40 1.23 -12.03
N CYS A 180 -15.41 2.10 -12.18
CA CYS A 180 -15.36 3.44 -11.61
C CYS A 180 -15.67 3.41 -10.10
N PRO A 181 -15.09 4.32 -9.30
CA PRO A 181 -15.23 4.30 -7.85
C PRO A 181 -16.69 4.31 -7.38
N GLU A 182 -17.56 5.06 -8.05
CA GLU A 182 -18.96 5.25 -7.65
C GLU A 182 -19.77 3.95 -7.74
N ARG A 183 -19.47 3.09 -8.72
CA ARG A 183 -20.13 1.79 -8.88
C ARG A 183 -19.60 0.74 -7.90
N GLU A 184 -18.31 0.79 -7.60
CA GLU A 184 -17.71 -0.05 -6.56
C GLU A 184 -18.28 0.31 -5.18
N ASP A 185 -18.38 1.60 -4.84
CA ASP A 185 -18.97 2.08 -3.58
C ASP A 185 -20.44 1.67 -3.46
N ALA A 186 -21.21 1.74 -4.56
CA ALA A 186 -22.58 1.23 -4.62
C ALA A 186 -22.64 -0.28 -4.34
N LEU A 187 -21.76 -1.07 -4.94
CA LEU A 187 -21.69 -2.52 -4.70
C LEU A 187 -21.25 -2.84 -3.27
N GLU A 188 -20.24 -2.16 -2.73
CA GLU A 188 -19.78 -2.32 -1.35
C GLU A 188 -20.91 -2.00 -0.37
N THR A 189 -21.67 -0.94 -0.62
CA THR A 189 -22.83 -0.56 0.17
C THR A 189 -23.93 -1.62 0.11
N VAL A 190 -24.24 -2.14 -1.07
CA VAL A 190 -25.22 -3.23 -1.25
C VAL A 190 -24.75 -4.50 -0.55
N LEU A 191 -23.47 -4.89 -0.68
CA LEU A 191 -22.91 -6.05 -0.01
C LEU A 191 -22.88 -5.86 1.51
N ALA A 192 -22.49 -4.69 2.00
CA ALA A 192 -22.52 -4.37 3.42
C ALA A 192 -23.94 -4.46 3.98
N ALA A 193 -24.95 -3.96 3.26
CA ALA A 193 -26.34 -4.13 3.64
C ALA A 193 -26.77 -5.61 3.63
N LEU A 194 -26.41 -6.37 2.57
CA LEU A 194 -26.71 -7.80 2.47
C LEU A 194 -26.02 -8.65 3.56
N TYR A 195 -24.81 -8.28 4.00
CA TYR A 195 -24.06 -9.01 5.04
C TYR A 195 -24.34 -8.52 6.46
N ALA A 196 -24.71 -7.25 6.65
CA ALA A 196 -25.22 -6.74 7.91
C ALA A 196 -26.61 -7.32 8.23
N ASN A 197 -27.35 -7.69 7.19
CA ASN A 197 -28.58 -8.45 7.31
C ASN A 197 -28.31 -9.91 7.66
N TYR A 198 -28.24 -10.16 8.96
CA TYR A 198 -28.93 -11.32 9.51
C TYR A 198 -30.40 -11.30 9.02
N PRO A 199 -31.04 -12.46 8.81
CA PRO A 199 -32.22 -12.62 7.95
C PRO A 199 -33.47 -11.77 8.28
N ASP A 200 -33.50 -11.05 9.41
CA ASP A 200 -34.71 -10.49 10.02
C ASP A 200 -34.69 -8.97 10.26
N ASP A 201 -33.72 -8.21 9.75
CA ASP A 201 -33.67 -6.74 9.93
C ASP A 201 -33.99 -5.99 8.62
N GLU A 202 -35.26 -5.61 8.44
CA GLU A 202 -35.71 -4.84 7.26
C GLU A 202 -35.30 -3.36 7.33
N GLU A 203 -35.00 -2.83 8.52
CA GLU A 203 -34.64 -1.41 8.75
C GLU A 203 -33.18 -1.12 8.35
N ALA A 204 -32.36 -2.15 8.17
CA ALA A 204 -30.95 -2.01 7.78
C ALA A 204 -30.74 -1.31 6.42
N PHE A 205 -31.76 -1.28 5.55
CA PHE A 205 -31.69 -0.59 4.26
C PHE A 205 -32.13 0.88 4.32
N ASP A 206 -32.64 1.36 5.45
CA ASP A 206 -33.23 2.70 5.57
C ASP A 206 -32.20 3.83 5.43
N ASN A 207 -30.94 3.52 5.73
CA ASN A 207 -29.83 4.46 5.61
C ASN A 207 -29.24 4.53 4.19
N LEU A 208 -29.77 3.75 3.24
CA LEU A 208 -29.32 3.75 1.86
C LEU A 208 -29.99 4.89 1.05
N PRO A 209 -29.25 5.53 0.12
CA PRO A 209 -29.86 6.39 -0.90
C PRO A 209 -30.95 5.65 -1.69
N ASP A 210 -32.05 6.33 -2.01
CA ASP A 210 -33.25 5.71 -2.61
C ASP A 210 -32.95 4.76 -3.79
N PRO A 211 -32.09 5.10 -4.77
CA PRO A 211 -31.81 4.21 -5.90
C PRO A 211 -31.08 2.92 -5.51
N LEU A 212 -30.28 2.97 -4.43
CA LEU A 212 -29.53 1.84 -3.89
C LEU A 212 -30.40 0.98 -2.97
N ARG A 213 -31.30 1.61 -2.20
CA ARG A 213 -32.31 0.92 -1.38
C ARG A 213 -33.21 0.06 -2.27
N GLU A 214 -33.71 0.62 -3.37
CA GLU A 214 -34.55 -0.10 -4.34
C GLU A 214 -33.84 -1.32 -4.94
N HIS A 215 -32.57 -1.17 -5.33
CA HIS A 215 -31.77 -2.29 -5.87
C HIS A 215 -31.47 -3.36 -4.81
N ALA A 216 -31.13 -2.96 -3.58
CA ALA A 216 -30.82 -3.89 -2.50
C ALA A 216 -32.04 -4.74 -2.10
N LEU A 217 -33.22 -4.12 -2.01
CA LEU A 217 -34.48 -4.82 -1.72
C LEU A 217 -34.85 -5.80 -2.84
N SER A 218 -34.74 -5.39 -4.10
CA SER A 218 -35.01 -6.27 -5.25
C SER A 218 -34.09 -7.51 -5.30
N LEU A 219 -32.81 -7.34 -4.96
CA LEU A 219 -31.86 -8.46 -4.87
C LEU A 219 -32.17 -9.39 -3.69
N ASN A 220 -32.56 -8.84 -2.54
CA ASN A 220 -32.92 -9.63 -1.36
C ASN A 220 -34.15 -10.52 -1.62
N GLU A 221 -35.18 -9.99 -2.26
CA GLU A 221 -36.36 -10.76 -2.68
C GLU A 221 -35.99 -11.92 -3.60
N LEU A 222 -35.12 -11.68 -4.59
CA LEU A 222 -34.65 -12.70 -5.54
C LEU A 222 -33.83 -13.81 -4.87
N LEU A 223 -33.07 -13.46 -3.83
CA LEU A 223 -32.32 -14.44 -3.03
C LEU A 223 -33.26 -15.26 -2.14
N ARG A 224 -34.23 -14.64 -1.48
CA ARG A 224 -35.26 -15.34 -0.68
C ARG A 224 -36.07 -16.31 -1.52
N SER A 225 -36.52 -15.90 -2.71
CA SER A 225 -37.29 -16.74 -3.63
C SER A 225 -36.51 -17.94 -4.21
N ARG A 226 -35.17 -17.93 -4.16
CA ARG A 226 -34.32 -19.06 -4.56
C ARG A 226 -34.03 -20.04 -3.44
N THR A 227 -34.21 -19.61 -2.19
CA THR A 227 -33.83 -20.39 -1.00
C THR A 227 -35.00 -21.17 -0.42
N GLU A 228 -36.25 -20.80 -0.75
CA GLU A 228 -37.41 -21.66 -0.54
C GLU A 228 -37.43 -22.76 -1.60
N PRO A 229 -37.16 -24.04 -1.26
CA PRO A 229 -37.42 -25.11 -2.20
C PRO A 229 -38.93 -25.10 -2.49
N GLU A 230 -39.31 -25.28 -3.77
CA GLU A 230 -40.68 -25.63 -4.15
C GLU A 230 -41.11 -26.83 -3.29
N SER A 231 -41.79 -26.55 -2.17
CA SER A 231 -42.49 -27.52 -1.37
C SER A 231 -43.66 -27.97 -2.21
N THR A 232 -43.36 -28.87 -3.14
CA THR A 232 -44.32 -29.56 -3.97
C THR A 232 -45.03 -30.59 -3.13
N ALA A 233 -46.35 -30.46 -3.14
CA ALA A 233 -47.35 -31.42 -2.71
C ALA A 233 -47.20 -32.78 -3.40
#